data_AF-A0A969IKB2-F1
#
_entry.id   AF-A0A969IKB2-F1
#
_cell.length_a   1.000
_cell.length_b   1.000
_cell.length_c   1.000
_cell.angle_alpha   90.00
_cell.angle_beta   90.00
_cell.angle_gamma   90.00
#
_symmetry.space_group_name_H-M   'P 1'
#
loop_
_entity.id
_entity.type
_entity.pdbx_description
1 polymer ?
#
loop_
_entity_poly.entity_id
_entity_poly.type
_entity_poly.pdbx_seq_one_letter_code
_entity_poly.pdbx_strand_id
1 'polypeptide(L)' 'MSKMEATGTVYNLKNINDFAGGYVQARYGLAVGTMSTGQLWLQNTKGVVLELKAKRTGLALSLGGDAVYINFD' A
#
# COMPACT_ATOMS: atom_id res chain seq x y z
N MET A 1 -9.85 -12.91 -14.76
CA MET A 1 -9.03 -11.80 -14.25
C MET A 1 -9.29 -11.66 -12.76
N SER A 2 -8.26 -11.66 -11.93
CA SER A 2 -8.41 -11.46 -10.48
C SER A 2 -8.53 -9.97 -10.19
N LYS A 3 -9.65 -9.52 -9.60
CA LYS A 3 -9.84 -8.14 -9.14
C LYS A 3 -9.71 -8.13 -7.62
N MET A 4 -8.98 -7.15 -7.09
CA MET A 4 -8.83 -6.93 -5.67
C MET A 4 -9.35 -5.55 -5.31
N GLU A 5 -10.14 -5.48 -4.24
CA GLU A 5 -10.64 -4.22 -3.70
C GLU A 5 -10.06 -4.01 -2.30
N ALA A 6 -9.38 -2.88 -2.13
CA ALA A 6 -8.81 -2.46 -0.87
C ALA A 6 -9.19 -1.01 -0.58
N THR A 7 -9.29 -0.69 0.70
CA THR A 7 -9.54 0.66 1.22
C THR A 7 -8.45 0.98 2.21
N GLY A 8 -8.01 2.23 2.27
CA GLY A 8 -6.83 2.56 3.06
C GLY A 8 -6.66 4.03 3.39
N THR A 9 -5.61 4.30 4.13
CA THR A 9 -5.20 5.64 4.55
C THR A 9 -3.93 6.05 3.82
N VAL A 10 -3.85 7.33 3.45
CA VAL A 10 -2.69 7.94 2.81
C VAL A 10 -1.99 8.84 3.82
N TYR A 11 -0.71 8.60 4.06
CA TYR A 11 0.13 9.40 4.96
C TYR A 11 1.17 10.20 4.17
N ASN A 12 1.62 11.31 4.77
CA ASN A 12 2.66 12.21 4.25
C ASN A 12 2.35 12.79 2.85
N LEU A 13 1.08 12.84 2.45
CA LEU A 13 0.65 13.48 1.21
C LEU A 13 0.56 15.00 1.42
N LYS A 14 1.58 15.72 0.96
CA LYS A 14 1.64 17.19 1.04
C LYS A 14 1.11 17.87 -0.21
N ASN A 15 1.26 17.23 -1.36
CA ASN A 15 0.75 17.69 -2.64
C ASN A 15 0.04 16.52 -3.34
N ILE A 16 -1.12 16.76 -3.93
CA ILE A 16 -1.89 15.72 -4.63
C ILE A 16 -1.10 15.06 -5.77
N ASN A 17 -0.20 15.81 -6.41
CA ASN A 17 0.63 15.30 -7.50
C ASN A 17 1.72 14.32 -7.02
N ASP A 18 2.03 14.30 -5.71
CA ASP A 18 2.96 13.32 -5.15
C ASP A 18 2.32 11.94 -4.97
N PHE A 19 1.01 11.82 -5.17
CA PHE A 19 0.28 10.57 -5.02
C PHE A 19 0.55 9.59 -6.16
N ALA A 20 0.60 10.06 -7.41
CA ALA A 20 0.77 9.19 -8.58
C ALA A 20 2.22 8.67 -8.68
N GLY A 21 2.36 7.45 -9.22
CA GLY A 21 3.67 6.84 -9.49
C GLY A 21 3.82 5.43 -8.91
N GLY A 22 5.08 4.99 -8.84
CA GLY A 22 5.45 3.66 -8.39
C GLY A 22 5.56 3.55 -6.87
N TYR A 23 4.90 2.55 -6.32
CA TYR A 23 4.88 2.19 -4.91
C TYR A 23 5.51 0.82 -4.71
N VAL A 24 6.41 0.71 -3.75
CA VAL A 24 7.03 -0.57 -3.36
C VAL A 24 6.60 -0.96 -1.96
N GLN A 25 6.59 -2.27 -1.67
CA GLN A 25 6.29 -2.75 -0.33
C GLN A 25 7.34 -2.23 0.64
N ALA A 26 6.89 -1.39 1.58
CA ALA A 26 7.75 -0.87 2.61
C ALA A 26 7.97 -1.94 3.67
N ARG A 27 9.24 -2.25 3.96
CA ARG A 27 9.62 -3.10 5.09
C ARG A 27 9.62 -2.26 6.36
N TYR A 28 8.44 -2.02 6.91
CA TYR A 28 8.34 -1.44 8.26
C TYR A 28 8.84 -2.48 9.27
N GLY A 29 10.14 -2.45 9.56
CA GLY A 29 10.76 -3.35 10.52
C GLY A 29 10.33 -3.06 11.97
N LEU A 30 10.14 -4.14 12.73
CA LEU A 30 10.13 -4.27 14.20
C LEU A 30 9.17 -3.41 15.05
N ALA A 31 8.59 -2.31 14.57
CA ALA A 31 7.67 -1.50 15.36
C ALA A 31 6.23 -2.05 15.41
N VAL A 32 5.94 -3.13 14.69
CA VAL A 32 4.57 -3.53 14.37
C VAL A 32 4.29 -4.99 14.72
N GLY A 33 4.52 -5.36 15.98
CA GLY A 33 4.08 -6.65 16.53
C GLY A 33 2.55 -6.87 16.49
N THR A 34 1.78 -5.89 16.00
CA THR A 34 0.32 -5.88 15.88
C THR A 34 -0.18 -5.79 14.43
N MET A 35 0.70 -5.81 13.43
CA MET A 35 0.30 -5.77 12.01
C MET A 35 -0.47 -7.05 11.69
N SER A 36 -1.79 -6.92 11.55
CA SER A 36 -2.67 -8.02 11.17
C SER A 36 -2.35 -8.49 9.76
N THR A 37 -2.48 -9.79 9.49
CA THR A 37 -2.19 -10.50 8.23
C THR A 37 -2.95 -10.01 6.98
N GLY A 38 -3.67 -8.89 7.05
CA GLY A 38 -4.50 -8.33 5.97
C GLY A 38 -4.21 -6.88 5.59
N GLN A 39 -3.10 -6.31 6.06
CA GLN A 39 -2.69 -4.94 5.70
C GLN A 39 -1.48 -4.95 4.75
N LEU A 40 -1.49 -4.03 3.79
CA LEU A 40 -0.39 -3.79 2.86
C LEU A 40 0.09 -2.36 2.99
N TRP A 41 1.39 -2.25 3.26
CA TRP A 41 2.04 -0.97 3.44
C TRP A 41 2.97 -0.69 2.27
N LEU A 42 2.73 0.43 1.60
CA LEU A 42 3.43 0.82 0.40
C LEU A 42 4.02 2.21 0.55
N GLN A 43 5.17 2.45 -0.06
CA GLN A 43 5.78 3.76 -0.11
C GLN A 43 6.30 4.07 -1.52
N ASN A 44 6.09 5.30 -1.98
CA ASN A 44 6.66 5.79 -3.24
C ASN A 44 7.96 6.58 -2.99
N THR A 45 8.64 6.97 -4.07
CA THR A 45 9.90 7.74 -4.00
C THR A 45 9.74 9.17 -3.47
N LYS A 46 8.51 9.68 -3.36
CA LYS A 46 8.17 10.97 -2.74
C LYS A 46 7.93 10.85 -1.23
N GLY A 47 7.96 9.64 -0.69
CA GLY A 47 7.72 9.36 0.73
C GLY A 47 6.24 9.32 1.11
N VAL A 48 5.32 9.33 0.15
CA VAL A 48 3.89 9.08 0.40
C VAL A 48 3.71 7.61 0.77
N VAL A 49 2.93 7.36 1.82
CA VAL A 49 2.70 6.01 2.36
C VAL A 49 1.24 5.64 2.24
N LEU A 50 0.97 4.42 1.77
CA LEU A 50 -0.37 3.83 1.73
C LEU A 50 -0.45 2.69 2.73
N GLU A 51 -1.43 2.76 3.62
CA GLU A 51 -1.89 1.61 4.42
C GLU A 51 -3.18 1.10 3.78
N LEU A 52 -3.12 -0.04 3.09
CA LEU A 52 -4.27 -0.64 2.43
C LEU A 52 -4.77 -1.84 3.21
N LYS A 53 -6.09 -1.90 3.40
CA LYS A 53 -6.80 -3.04 4.00
C LYS A 53 -7.73 -3.66 2.97
N ALA A 54 -7.55 -4.95 2.71
CA ALA A 54 -8.42 -5.68 1.80
C ALA A 54 -9.83 -5.84 2.38
N LYS A 55 -10.84 -5.72 1.52
CA LYS A 55 -12.26 -5.81 1.91
C LYS A 55 -12.72 -7.29 2.03
N ARG A 56 -12.23 -8.04 3.03
CA ARG A 56 -12.63 -9.44 3.45
C ARG A 56 -12.36 -10.57 2.41
N THR A 57 -11.96 -11.83 2.69
CA THR A 57 -11.64 -12.63 3.89
C THR A 57 -10.62 -13.71 3.45
N GLY A 58 -9.46 -13.86 4.13
CA GLY A 58 -8.54 -14.99 3.92
C GLY A 58 -7.42 -14.81 2.88
N LEU A 59 -7.34 -13.67 2.19
CA LEU A 59 -6.25 -13.37 1.26
C LEU A 59 -5.23 -12.45 1.93
N ALA A 60 -3.99 -12.91 2.08
CA ALA A 60 -2.87 -12.05 2.45
C ALA A 60 -2.54 -11.13 1.28
N LEU A 61 -2.38 -9.82 1.55
CA LEU A 61 -1.89 -8.88 0.55
C LEU A 61 -0.36 -9.00 0.44
N SER A 62 0.13 -9.52 -0.67
CA SER A 62 1.55 -9.54 -1.01
C SER A 62 1.71 -9.17 -2.48
N LEU A 63 2.65 -8.28 -2.77
CA LEU A 63 2.91 -7.81 -4.14
C LEU A 63 3.95 -8.65 -4.89
N GLY A 64 4.50 -9.70 -4.27
CA GLY A 64 5.76 -10.25 -4.78
C GLY A 64 6.84 -9.16 -4.77
N GLY A 65 7.99 -9.39 -5.39
CA GLY A 65 9.09 -8.40 -5.41
C GLY A 65 8.81 -7.14 -6.24
N ASP A 66 7.62 -6.98 -6.81
CA ASP A 66 7.31 -5.98 -7.83
C ASP A 66 6.69 -4.69 -7.26
N ALA A 67 6.78 -3.61 -8.03
CA ALA A 67 6.18 -2.32 -7.71
C ALA A 67 4.74 -2.22 -8.23
N VAL A 68 3.87 -1.53 -7.48
CA VAL A 68 2.51 -1.15 -7.91
C VAL A 68 2.53 0.26 -8.48
N TYR A 69 1.95 0.45 -9.66
CA TYR A 69 1.83 1.77 -10.27
C TYR A 69 0.41 2.31 -10.10
N ILE A 70 0.28 3.54 -9.62
CA ILE A 70 -1.00 4.21 -9.38
C ILE A 70 -1.05 5.50 -10.21
N ASN A 71 -2.17 5.68 -10.92
CA ASN A 71 -2.48 6.86 -11.72
C ASN A 71 -3.86 7.42 -11.37
N PHE A 72 -4.08 8.68 -11.74
CA PHE A 72 -5.42 9.24 -11.89
C PHE A 72 -5.91 8.96 -13.32
N ASP A 73 -7.19 8.62 -13.47
CA ASP A 73 -7.89 8.57 -14.76
C ASP A 73 -8.23 10.00 -15.25
#